data_AF-A0A3T1B123-F1
#
_entry.id   AF-A0A3T1B123-F1
#
_cell.length_a   1.000
_cell.length_b   1.000
_cell.length_c   1.000
_cell.angle_alpha   90.00
_cell.angle_beta   90.00
_cell.angle_gamma   90.00
#
_symmetry.space_group_name_H-M   'P 1'
#
loop_
_entity.id
_entity.type
_entity.pdbx_description
1 polymer ?
#
loop_
_entity_poly.entity_id
_entity_poly.type
_entity_poly.pdbx_seq_one_letter_code
_entity_poly.pdbx_strand_id
1 'polypeptide(L)'
;MMRLKLGVAAGVLALAGSGCGGADAAAGSAFEDPVGRGFPIVTPPQSPAGSAEAVATLSPVPPAPQGTPAPQASMAPRESVAAGRPQSGVPARSSARVTAPDQSRGSVTAAISGYAACSAKGAVVLTATFDDSYAYRHVFLDTDGDATTGYQVDVEGGFGAEFMIEDDLLYKSAGAGWSWKQVGGAGPLMSRSGGTYRWQVKPAFAGDTVVFGASTEAGAEVSSPIVPVRAC
;
A
#
# COMPACT_ATOMS: atom_id res chain seq x y z
N MET A 1 19.59 -51.13 16.31
CA MET A 1 18.81 -50.19 17.14
C MET A 1 18.23 -49.11 16.23
N MET A 2 17.02 -49.31 15.73
CA MET A 2 16.33 -48.38 14.81
C MET A 2 15.48 -47.41 15.63
N ARG A 3 15.73 -46.10 15.47
CA ARG A 3 14.91 -45.03 16.04
C ARG A 3 13.90 -44.57 15.00
N LEU A 4 12.63 -44.90 15.24
CA LEU A 4 11.45 -44.42 14.52
C LEU A 4 11.26 -42.92 14.85
N LYS A 5 11.36 -42.04 13.85
CA LYS A 5 10.99 -40.63 13.99
C LYS A 5 9.55 -40.45 13.53
N LEU A 6 8.66 -40.24 14.50
CA LEU A 6 7.28 -39.85 14.30
C LEU A 6 7.27 -38.32 14.11
N GLY A 7 7.02 -37.85 12.88
CA GLY A 7 6.86 -36.43 12.56
C GLY A 7 5.38 -36.08 12.48
N VAL A 8 4.92 -35.25 13.42
CA VAL A 8 3.54 -34.75 13.52
C VAL A 8 3.28 -33.77 12.37
N ALA A 9 2.26 -34.04 11.56
CA ALA A 9 1.76 -33.12 10.54
C ALA A 9 0.84 -32.09 11.22
N ALA A 10 1.29 -30.83 11.29
CA ALA A 10 0.43 -29.71 11.64
C ALA A 10 -0.37 -29.30 10.39
N GLY A 11 -1.65 -29.65 10.36
CA GLY A 11 -2.59 -29.16 9.36
C GLY A 11 -2.93 -27.71 9.67
N VAL A 12 -2.50 -26.78 8.81
CA VAL A 12 -3.01 -25.41 8.79
C VAL A 12 -4.33 -25.43 8.02
N LEU A 13 -5.43 -25.36 8.75
CA LEU A 13 -6.77 -25.24 8.19
C LEU A 13 -6.98 -23.76 7.81
N ALA A 14 -6.88 -23.45 6.51
CA ALA A 14 -7.27 -22.16 5.97
C ALA A 14 -8.80 -22.03 6.03
N LEU A 15 -9.31 -21.19 6.94
CA LEU A 15 -10.71 -20.77 6.93
C LEU A 15 -10.87 -19.65 5.90
N ALA A 16 -11.24 -20.03 4.68
CA ALA A 16 -11.82 -19.11 3.72
C ALA A 16 -13.19 -18.64 4.25
N GLY A 17 -13.23 -17.42 4.77
CA GLY A 17 -14.47 -16.72 5.12
C GLY A 17 -15.18 -16.24 3.85
N SER A 18 -15.85 -17.15 3.15
CA SER A 18 -16.91 -16.81 2.19
C SER A 18 -18.14 -16.34 2.97
N GLY A 19 -18.64 -15.13 2.70
CA GLY A 19 -19.82 -14.64 3.41
C GLY A 19 -20.37 -13.29 2.98
N CYS A 20 -20.41 -12.95 1.68
CA CYS A 20 -21.37 -11.96 1.20
C CYS A 20 -22.69 -12.70 0.89
N GLY A 21 -23.46 -12.97 1.93
CA GLY A 21 -24.81 -13.53 1.82
C GLY A 21 -25.78 -12.43 1.40
N GLY A 22 -26.26 -12.52 0.16
CA GLY A 22 -27.41 -11.75 -0.30
C GLY A 22 -28.69 -12.20 0.41
N ALA A 23 -29.49 -11.23 0.84
CA ALA A 23 -30.90 -11.40 1.12
C ALA A 23 -31.67 -10.51 0.16
N ASP A 24 -32.39 -11.14 -0.76
CA ASP A 24 -33.31 -10.53 -1.69
C ASP A 24 -34.70 -10.38 -1.03
N ALA A 25 -35.43 -9.37 -1.51
CA ALA A 25 -36.86 -9.12 -1.39
C ALA A 25 -37.48 -8.72 -0.03
N ALA A 26 -37.80 -7.43 0.09
CA ALA A 26 -39.18 -7.01 0.36
C ALA A 26 -39.45 -5.60 -0.20
N ALA A 27 -40.55 -5.49 -0.93
CA ALA A 27 -41.01 -4.30 -1.62
C ALA A 27 -41.53 -3.21 -0.68
N GLY A 28 -41.47 -1.97 -1.18
CA GLY A 28 -42.44 -0.92 -0.86
C GLY A 28 -42.06 -0.01 0.29
N SER A 29 -41.51 1.16 -0.04
CA SER A 29 -42.10 2.46 0.32
C SER A 29 -41.31 3.56 -0.36
N ALA A 30 -42.03 4.43 -1.07
CA ALA A 30 -41.50 5.68 -1.61
C ALA A 30 -40.90 6.50 -0.47
N PHE A 31 -39.64 6.88 -0.60
CA PHE A 31 -39.02 7.91 0.22
C PHE A 31 -38.42 8.94 -0.73
N GLU A 32 -39.24 9.94 -1.03
CA GLU A 32 -38.74 11.26 -1.42
C GLU A 32 -37.89 11.80 -0.27
N ASP A 33 -36.63 12.15 -0.53
CA ASP A 33 -35.92 13.14 0.28
C ASP A 33 -34.71 13.66 -0.52
N PRO A 34 -34.18 14.85 -0.17
CA PRO A 34 -34.02 15.93 -1.11
C PRO A 34 -32.53 16.16 -1.37
N VAL A 35 -32.28 16.94 -2.41
CA VAL A 35 -31.00 17.56 -2.65
C VAL A 35 -30.55 18.34 -1.40
N GLY A 36 -29.38 18.02 -0.86
CA GLY A 36 -28.58 18.93 -0.04
C GLY A 36 -28.77 18.85 1.47
N ARG A 37 -28.10 17.90 2.13
CA ARG A 37 -27.62 18.10 3.50
C ARG A 37 -26.17 17.65 3.60
N GLY A 38 -25.31 18.65 3.77
CA GLY A 38 -23.90 18.45 4.06
C GLY A 38 -23.71 17.64 5.34
N PHE A 39 -22.57 16.98 5.44
CA PHE A 39 -22.15 16.27 6.64
C PHE A 39 -22.22 17.20 7.87
N PRO A 40 -22.68 16.71 9.03
CA PRO A 40 -22.67 17.50 10.25
C PRO A 40 -21.23 17.87 10.61
N ILE A 41 -20.98 19.15 10.85
CA ILE A 41 -19.75 19.61 11.50
C ILE A 41 -19.77 19.05 12.92
N VAL A 42 -18.90 18.09 13.21
CA VAL A 42 -18.65 17.63 14.57
C VAL A 42 -17.82 18.71 15.25
N THR A 43 -18.46 19.50 16.12
CA THR A 43 -17.77 20.47 16.98
C THR A 43 -16.94 19.69 18.01
N PRO A 44 -15.61 19.89 18.10
CA PRO A 44 -14.80 19.24 19.12
C PRO A 44 -15.23 19.69 20.53
N PRO A 45 -15.06 18.83 21.55
CA PRO A 45 -15.41 19.16 22.93
C PRO A 45 -14.64 20.39 23.40
N GLN A 46 -15.38 21.40 23.88
CA GLN A 46 -14.81 22.62 24.43
C GLN A 46 -14.07 22.30 25.74
N SER A 47 -12.75 22.53 25.74
CA SER A 47 -11.95 22.53 26.96
C SER A 47 -12.41 23.66 27.89
N PRO A 48 -12.49 23.42 29.22
CA PRO A 48 -12.92 24.45 30.15
C PRO A 48 -11.94 25.62 30.19
N ALA A 49 -12.51 26.83 30.11
CA ALA A 49 -11.81 28.10 30.23
C ALA A 49 -11.17 28.22 31.63
N GLY A 50 -9.84 28.25 31.68
CA GLY A 50 -9.05 28.54 32.86
C GLY A 50 -8.05 29.65 32.57
N SER A 51 -8.28 30.79 33.21
CA SER A 51 -7.33 31.82 33.66
C SER A 51 -6.34 32.42 32.65
N ALA A 52 -6.53 33.72 32.42
CA ALA A 52 -5.60 34.60 31.76
C ALA A 52 -4.32 34.81 32.59
N GLU A 53 -3.16 34.45 32.04
CA GLU A 53 -1.86 35.02 32.44
C GLU A 53 -0.95 35.20 31.21
N ALA A 54 -0.36 36.40 31.13
CA ALA A 54 0.83 36.81 30.39
C ALA A 54 0.93 36.55 28.87
N VAL A 55 0.75 37.64 28.10
CA VAL A 55 1.23 37.79 26.72
C VAL A 55 2.76 37.67 26.68
N ALA A 56 3.26 36.53 26.20
CA ALA A 56 4.63 36.38 25.73
C ALA A 56 4.66 36.45 24.20
N THR A 57 5.35 37.45 23.68
CA THR A 57 5.61 37.66 22.25
C THR A 57 6.43 36.48 21.71
N LEU A 58 5.80 35.55 20.98
CA LEU A 58 6.49 34.47 20.29
C LEU A 58 7.07 34.99 18.96
N SER A 59 8.40 34.86 18.84
CA SER A 59 9.14 35.05 17.59
C SER A 59 8.65 34.09 16.49
N PRO A 60 8.78 34.45 15.20
CA PRO A 60 8.39 33.58 14.10
C PRO A 60 9.17 32.26 14.11
N VAL A 61 8.43 31.15 14.04
CA VAL A 61 8.98 29.79 13.89
C VAL A 61 9.65 29.69 12.52
N PRO A 62 10.94 29.31 12.43
CA PRO A 62 11.59 29.07 11.16
C PRO A 62 10.97 27.84 10.46
N PRO A 63 10.89 27.83 9.11
CA PRO A 63 10.40 26.67 8.38
C PRO A 63 11.24 25.43 8.70
N ALA A 64 10.57 24.29 8.85
CA ALA A 64 11.22 23.00 9.07
C ALA A 64 12.25 22.72 7.96
N PRO A 65 13.42 22.14 8.30
CA PRO A 65 14.41 21.76 7.30
C PRO A 65 13.79 20.71 6.38
N GLN A 66 13.73 21.03 5.09
CA GLN A 66 13.41 20.06 4.06
C GLN A 66 14.45 18.94 4.14
N GLY A 67 14.01 17.74 4.52
CA GLY A 67 14.84 16.55 4.53
C GLY A 67 15.50 16.40 3.17
N THR A 68 16.82 16.32 3.18
CA THR A 68 17.62 16.09 1.97
C THR A 68 17.17 14.77 1.36
N PRO A 69 16.78 14.72 0.07
CA PRO A 69 16.50 13.44 -0.57
C PRO A 69 17.76 12.58 -0.51
N ALA A 70 17.61 11.35 -0.03
CA ALA A 70 18.67 10.35 -0.05
C ALA A 70 19.21 10.22 -1.49
N PRO A 71 20.53 10.08 -1.68
CA PRO A 71 21.12 9.98 -3.01
C PRO A 71 20.55 8.76 -3.74
N GLN A 72 19.77 9.01 -4.78
CA GLN A 72 19.37 8.01 -5.75
C GLN A 72 20.63 7.44 -6.41
N ALA A 73 20.85 6.13 -6.24
CA ALA A 73 21.86 5.41 -6.99
C ALA A 73 21.51 5.52 -8.49
N SER A 74 22.26 6.34 -9.22
CA SER A 74 22.23 6.39 -10.68
C SER A 74 22.57 5.00 -11.23
N MET A 75 21.56 4.24 -11.65
CA MET A 75 21.78 3.14 -12.57
C MET A 75 22.14 3.73 -13.94
N ALA A 76 23.43 3.70 -14.25
CA ALA A 76 23.94 4.03 -15.57
C ALA A 76 23.38 3.07 -16.64
N PRO A 77 23.15 3.56 -17.87
CA PRO A 77 22.76 2.70 -18.99
C PRO A 77 23.92 1.77 -19.36
N ARG A 78 23.64 0.46 -19.45
CA ARG A 78 24.57 -0.52 -20.00
C ARG A 78 24.69 -0.28 -21.51
N GLU A 79 25.85 0.21 -21.93
CA GLU A 79 26.23 0.30 -23.33
C GLU A 79 26.12 -1.07 -24.01
N SER A 80 25.32 -1.10 -25.09
CA SER A 80 25.29 -2.19 -26.04
C SER A 80 26.46 -2.01 -27.02
N VAL A 81 27.47 -2.87 -26.93
CA VAL A 81 28.50 -2.99 -27.97
C VAL A 81 28.32 -4.32 -28.69
N ALA A 82 27.99 -4.21 -29.97
CA ALA A 82 27.92 -5.32 -30.91
C ALA A 82 29.25 -5.49 -31.66
N ALA A 83 29.47 -6.74 -32.10
CA ALA A 83 30.31 -7.22 -33.21
C ALA A 83 31.81 -7.49 -32.97
N GLY A 84 32.20 -8.77 -33.09
CA GLY A 84 33.60 -9.20 -33.17
C GLY A 84 33.90 -10.71 -33.32
N ARG A 85 33.51 -11.31 -34.46
CA ARG A 85 34.20 -12.40 -35.23
C ARG A 85 34.33 -13.85 -34.65
N PRO A 86 34.32 -14.92 -35.49
CA PRO A 86 34.25 -16.32 -35.05
C PRO A 86 35.59 -17.07 -35.06
N GLN A 87 35.73 -18.10 -34.22
CA GLN A 87 36.68 -19.20 -34.44
C GLN A 87 36.09 -20.57 -34.05
N SER A 88 36.32 -21.53 -34.93
CA SER A 88 36.03 -22.96 -34.79
C SER A 88 36.94 -23.64 -33.77
N GLY A 89 36.41 -24.66 -33.08
CA GLY A 89 37.18 -25.90 -32.87
C GLY A 89 37.27 -26.50 -31.45
N VAL A 90 36.42 -27.52 -31.23
CA VAL A 90 36.69 -28.81 -30.51
C VAL A 90 36.86 -28.79 -28.96
N PRO A 91 36.77 -29.95 -28.25
CA PRO A 91 35.55 -30.65 -27.80
C PRO A 91 35.32 -30.60 -26.27
N ALA A 92 34.17 -31.16 -25.88
CA ALA A 92 33.62 -31.33 -24.55
C ALA A 92 34.61 -31.70 -23.43
N ARG A 93 34.58 -30.92 -22.35
CA ARG A 93 34.96 -31.34 -21.00
C ARG A 93 33.87 -30.92 -20.02
N SER A 94 33.20 -31.92 -19.47
CA SER A 94 32.32 -31.82 -18.32
C SER A 94 33.09 -31.27 -17.12
N SER A 95 32.72 -30.07 -16.68
CA SER A 95 33.16 -29.51 -15.39
C SER A 95 32.03 -28.68 -14.80
N ALA A 96 31.46 -29.23 -13.73
CA ALA A 96 30.78 -28.55 -12.62
C ALA A 96 30.05 -27.25 -12.96
N ARG A 97 28.73 -27.35 -13.17
CA ARG A 97 27.83 -26.21 -12.98
C ARG A 97 27.88 -25.83 -11.50
N VAL A 98 28.63 -24.77 -11.21
CA VAL A 98 28.55 -24.05 -9.94
C VAL A 98 27.10 -23.62 -9.78
N THR A 99 26.44 -24.20 -8.78
CA THR A 99 25.15 -23.74 -8.27
C THR A 99 25.35 -22.31 -7.79
N ALA A 100 25.09 -21.34 -8.65
CA ALA A 100 24.76 -20.00 -8.19
C ALA A 100 23.54 -20.14 -7.27
N PRO A 101 23.50 -19.48 -6.10
CA PRO A 101 22.23 -19.30 -5.42
C PRO A 101 21.35 -18.53 -6.40
N ASP A 102 20.40 -19.26 -6.98
CA ASP A 102 19.23 -18.72 -7.62
C ASP A 102 18.61 -17.78 -6.59
N GLN A 103 18.79 -16.48 -6.79
CA GLN A 103 17.98 -15.47 -6.12
C GLN A 103 16.59 -15.60 -6.74
N SER A 104 15.91 -16.69 -6.35
CA SER A 104 14.47 -16.76 -6.40
C SER A 104 13.99 -15.45 -5.81
N ARG A 105 13.36 -14.63 -6.65
CA ARG A 105 12.46 -13.56 -6.26
C ARG A 105 11.42 -14.20 -5.34
N GLY A 106 11.80 -14.36 -4.08
CA GLY A 106 10.91 -14.78 -3.02
C GLY A 106 9.96 -13.62 -2.86
N SER A 107 8.76 -13.78 -3.41
CA SER A 107 7.62 -13.01 -2.96
C SER A 107 7.64 -13.07 -1.44
N VAL A 108 7.93 -11.94 -0.80
CA VAL A 108 7.99 -11.83 0.66
C VAL A 108 6.54 -11.78 1.17
N THR A 109 5.76 -12.82 0.88
CA THR A 109 4.32 -12.92 1.17
C THR A 109 4.08 -13.30 2.64
N ALA A 110 4.89 -12.81 3.58
CA ALA A 110 4.78 -13.12 5.01
C ALA A 110 4.61 -11.87 5.90
N ALA A 111 4.57 -10.68 5.32
CA ALA A 111 4.51 -9.43 6.05
C ALA A 111 3.09 -8.84 6.20
N ILE A 112 2.26 -9.06 5.18
CA ILE A 112 0.88 -8.57 5.13
C ILE A 112 -0.04 -9.79 5.11
N SER A 113 -0.60 -10.16 6.26
CA SER A 113 -1.39 -11.38 6.45
C SER A 113 -2.86 -11.24 6.07
N GLY A 114 -3.35 -10.02 5.93
CA GLY A 114 -4.73 -9.75 5.54
C GLY A 114 -4.84 -8.44 4.80
N TYR A 115 -5.65 -8.39 3.76
CA TYR A 115 -5.95 -7.16 3.04
C TYR A 115 -7.30 -7.24 2.34
N ALA A 116 -7.98 -6.11 2.22
CA ALA A 116 -9.24 -5.98 1.49
C ALA A 116 -9.49 -4.54 1.06
N ALA A 117 -10.09 -4.37 -0.11
CA ALA A 117 -10.50 -3.08 -0.65
C ALA A 117 -11.97 -3.14 -1.06
N CYS A 118 -12.77 -2.24 -0.50
CA CYS A 118 -14.21 -2.42 -0.43
C CYS A 118 -14.92 -1.08 -0.62
N SER A 119 -15.70 -0.92 -1.69
CA SER A 119 -16.50 0.25 -2.00
C SER A 119 -17.84 0.20 -1.28
N ALA A 120 -18.14 1.23 -0.49
CA ALA A 120 -19.39 1.42 0.21
C ALA A 120 -20.00 2.78 -0.19
N LYS A 121 -21.23 3.07 0.29
CA LYS A 121 -21.91 4.32 -0.05
C LYS A 121 -21.12 5.55 0.43
N GLY A 122 -20.46 6.22 -0.50
CA GLY A 122 -19.74 7.48 -0.27
C GLY A 122 -18.29 7.33 0.21
N ALA A 123 -17.76 6.11 0.35
CA ALA A 123 -16.37 5.87 0.75
C ALA A 123 -15.85 4.54 0.22
N VAL A 124 -14.54 4.46 0.01
CA VAL A 124 -13.82 3.20 -0.17
C VAL A 124 -13.08 2.88 1.12
N VAL A 125 -13.36 1.70 1.65
CA VAL A 125 -12.77 1.13 2.86
C VAL A 125 -11.62 0.22 2.47
N LEU A 126 -10.43 0.54 2.97
CA LEU A 126 -9.18 -0.16 2.71
C LEU A 126 -8.71 -0.74 4.03
N THR A 127 -8.41 -2.04 4.08
CA THR A 127 -7.99 -2.71 5.31
C THR A 127 -6.75 -3.53 5.02
N ALA A 128 -5.75 -3.47 5.90
CA ALA A 128 -4.59 -4.35 5.87
C ALA A 128 -4.13 -4.74 7.28
N THR A 129 -3.62 -5.96 7.43
CA THR A 129 -3.02 -6.48 8.65
C THR A 129 -1.55 -6.72 8.39
N PHE A 130 -0.70 -6.09 9.19
CA PHE A 130 0.75 -6.25 9.15
C PHE A 130 1.20 -7.08 10.35
N ASP A 131 1.99 -8.12 10.09
CA ASP A 131 2.50 -9.02 11.14
C ASP A 131 3.74 -8.44 11.84
N ASP A 132 4.42 -7.51 11.18
CA ASP A 132 5.63 -6.84 11.67
C ASP A 132 5.42 -5.34 11.92
N SER A 133 6.38 -4.75 12.64
CA SER A 133 6.46 -3.30 12.82
C SER A 133 7.20 -2.65 11.66
N TYR A 134 6.46 -1.90 10.85
CA TYR A 134 7.01 -1.07 9.78
C TYR A 134 7.15 0.38 10.19
N ALA A 135 8.09 1.09 9.57
CA ALA A 135 8.22 2.53 9.75
C ALA A 135 7.06 3.25 9.08
N TYR A 136 6.76 2.84 7.84
CA TYR A 136 5.74 3.43 6.99
C TYR A 136 4.79 2.35 6.48
N ARG A 137 3.49 2.69 6.37
CA ARG A 137 2.47 1.84 5.76
C ARG A 137 1.83 2.61 4.62
N HIS A 138 1.73 1.97 3.47
CA HIS A 138 1.28 2.61 2.25
C HIS A 138 0.07 1.88 1.67
N VAL A 139 -0.83 2.63 1.03
CA VAL A 139 -1.81 2.08 0.10
C VAL A 139 -1.69 2.84 -1.21
N PHE A 140 -1.26 2.17 -2.26
CA PHE A 140 -1.17 2.72 -3.61
C PHE A 140 -2.50 2.52 -4.32
N LEU A 141 -3.03 3.57 -4.96
CA LEU A 141 -4.34 3.58 -5.58
C LEU A 141 -4.21 3.97 -7.05
N ASP A 142 -4.72 3.09 -7.92
CA ASP A 142 -4.82 3.28 -9.37
C ASP A 142 -6.22 3.80 -9.68
N THR A 143 -6.29 5.08 -10.07
CA THR A 143 -7.56 5.79 -10.28
C THR A 143 -7.97 5.91 -11.74
N ASP A 144 -7.07 5.65 -12.68
CA ASP A 144 -7.34 5.75 -14.12
C ASP A 144 -7.34 4.39 -14.83
N GLY A 145 -6.94 3.31 -14.15
CA GLY A 145 -6.89 1.95 -14.65
C GLY A 145 -5.73 1.70 -15.62
N ASP A 146 -4.75 2.60 -15.68
CA ASP A 146 -3.59 2.50 -16.56
C ASP A 146 -2.32 2.21 -15.75
N ALA A 147 -1.86 0.96 -15.79
CA ALA A 147 -0.65 0.56 -15.09
C ALA A 147 0.63 1.30 -15.55
N THR A 148 0.58 2.06 -16.65
CA THR A 148 1.72 2.82 -17.20
C THR A 148 1.79 4.27 -16.74
N THR A 149 0.79 4.76 -16.02
CA THR A 149 0.75 6.12 -15.45
C THR A 149 1.19 6.12 -13.97
N GLY A 150 1.28 7.31 -13.38
CA GLY A 150 1.57 7.46 -11.95
C GLY A 150 2.93 6.92 -11.48
N TYR A 151 2.98 6.56 -10.20
CA TYR A 151 4.12 5.89 -9.59
C TYR A 151 4.09 4.38 -9.87
N GLN A 152 5.21 3.83 -10.30
CA GLN A 152 5.34 2.43 -10.70
C GLN A 152 5.68 1.56 -9.50
N VAL A 153 4.75 0.70 -9.08
CA VAL A 153 4.96 -0.25 -7.98
C VAL A 153 5.42 -1.60 -8.57
N ASP A 154 6.49 -2.17 -8.02
CA ASP A 154 7.06 -3.44 -8.47
C ASP A 154 6.23 -4.64 -7.94
N VAL A 155 5.08 -4.88 -8.57
CA VAL A 155 4.20 -6.03 -8.33
C VAL A 155 3.95 -6.79 -9.63
N GLU A 156 3.63 -8.08 -9.50
CA GLU A 156 3.26 -8.90 -10.66
C GLU A 156 2.04 -8.31 -11.39
N GLY A 157 2.17 -8.14 -12.71
CA GLY A 157 1.17 -7.48 -13.56
C GLY A 157 1.42 -6.00 -13.83
N GLY A 158 2.31 -5.36 -13.06
CA GLY A 158 2.57 -3.92 -13.13
C GLY A 158 1.44 -3.11 -12.50
N PHE A 159 1.78 -1.97 -11.89
CA PHE A 159 0.81 -1.12 -11.23
C PHE A 159 1.26 0.34 -11.28
N GLY A 160 0.37 1.23 -11.74
CA GLY A 160 0.54 2.67 -11.81
C GLY A 160 -0.33 3.34 -10.76
N ALA A 161 0.28 4.09 -9.85
CA ALA A 161 -0.42 4.71 -8.72
C ALA A 161 -0.48 6.24 -8.86
N GLU A 162 -1.69 6.79 -9.00
CA GLU A 162 -1.89 8.25 -9.00
C GLU A 162 -1.91 8.79 -7.58
N PHE A 163 -2.35 7.97 -6.63
CA PHE A 163 -2.44 8.33 -5.23
C PHE A 163 -1.74 7.30 -4.34
N MET A 164 -1.28 7.79 -3.21
CA MET A 164 -0.75 6.98 -2.13
C MET A 164 -1.34 7.49 -0.81
N ILE A 165 -1.83 6.57 0.00
CA ILE A 165 -1.99 6.82 1.42
C ILE A 165 -0.69 6.40 2.08
N GLU A 166 -0.04 7.26 2.83
CA GLU A 166 1.05 6.88 3.74
C GLU A 166 0.61 7.25 5.15
N ASP A 167 0.49 6.24 6.01
CA ASP A 167 -0.10 6.35 7.34
C ASP A 167 -1.51 6.99 7.29
N ASP A 168 -1.71 8.21 7.78
CA ASP A 168 -3.00 8.90 7.79
C ASP A 168 -3.08 10.07 6.77
N LEU A 169 -2.13 10.13 5.84
CA LEU A 169 -2.02 11.22 4.87
C LEU A 169 -2.22 10.72 3.44
N LEU A 170 -2.93 11.51 2.63
CA LEU A 170 -3.13 11.25 1.20
C LEU A 170 -2.15 12.08 0.38
N TYR A 171 -1.52 11.44 -0.60
CA TYR A 171 -0.58 12.02 -1.54
C TYR A 171 -1.02 11.74 -2.97
N LYS A 172 -0.65 12.66 -3.87
CA LYS A 172 -0.77 12.50 -5.32
C LYS A 172 0.62 12.35 -5.93
N SER A 173 0.78 11.41 -6.85
CA SER A 173 2.00 11.22 -7.62
C SER A 173 2.29 12.44 -8.50
N ALA A 174 3.55 12.83 -8.58
CA ALA A 174 4.05 13.86 -9.49
C ALA A 174 4.67 13.26 -10.77
N GLY A 175 4.56 11.94 -10.98
CA GLY A 175 5.07 11.22 -12.14
C GLY A 175 5.79 9.93 -11.75
N ALA A 176 6.70 9.48 -12.62
CA ALA A 176 7.49 8.29 -12.36
C ALA A 176 8.49 8.51 -11.20
N GLY A 177 8.64 7.49 -10.34
CA GLY A 177 9.53 7.52 -9.18
C GLY A 177 8.90 8.11 -7.91
N TRP A 178 9.63 8.06 -6.79
CA TRP A 178 9.12 8.46 -5.48
C TRP A 178 9.00 9.98 -5.34
N SER A 179 7.97 10.55 -5.97
CA SER A 179 7.70 11.98 -5.98
C SER A 179 6.22 12.23 -5.67
N TRP A 180 5.96 12.72 -4.47
CA TRP A 180 4.62 12.77 -3.89
C TRP A 180 4.29 14.17 -3.40
N LYS A 181 3.08 14.63 -3.69
CA LYS A 181 2.52 15.88 -3.18
C LYS A 181 1.31 15.59 -2.30
N GLN A 182 1.37 16.02 -1.05
CA GLN A 182 0.25 15.85 -0.12
C GLN A 182 -1.01 16.56 -0.63
N VAL A 183 -2.15 15.88 -0.53
CA VAL A 183 -3.48 16.40 -0.87
C VAL A 183 -4.12 16.96 0.40
N GLY A 184 -4.04 18.28 0.58
CA GLY A 184 -4.63 18.96 1.73
C GLY A 184 -6.15 18.78 1.82
N GLY A 185 -6.67 18.59 3.05
CA GLY A 185 -8.10 18.50 3.32
C GLY A 185 -8.79 17.21 2.85
N ALA A 186 -8.02 16.23 2.35
CA ALA A 186 -8.51 14.94 1.88
C ALA A 186 -7.89 13.76 2.66
N GLY A 187 -7.62 13.97 3.95
CA GLY A 187 -7.04 12.95 4.82
C GLY A 187 -7.93 11.70 4.88
N PRO A 188 -7.37 10.49 4.67
CA PRO A 188 -8.09 9.25 4.94
C PRO A 188 -8.48 9.19 6.41
N LEU A 189 -9.69 8.69 6.70
CA LEU A 189 -10.01 8.38 8.08
C LEU A 189 -9.29 7.07 8.46
N MET A 190 -8.21 7.18 9.23
CA MET A 190 -7.46 6.03 9.71
C MET A 190 -7.99 5.57 11.07
N SER A 191 -8.17 4.26 11.22
CA SER A 191 -8.37 3.59 12.50
C SER A 191 -7.45 2.37 12.59
N ARG A 192 -7.05 2.02 13.81
CA ARG A 192 -6.14 0.89 14.07
C ARG A 192 -6.67 0.03 15.21
N SER A 193 -6.59 -1.29 15.05
CA SER A 193 -6.81 -2.27 16.10
C SER A 193 -5.77 -3.39 15.98
N GLY A 194 -4.87 -3.50 16.95
CA GLY A 194 -3.71 -4.40 16.88
C GLY A 194 -2.80 -4.10 15.67
N GLY A 195 -2.49 -5.14 14.89
CA GLY A 195 -1.77 -5.02 13.60
C GLY A 195 -2.65 -4.65 12.41
N THR A 196 -3.96 -4.48 12.61
CA THR A 196 -4.91 -4.16 11.53
C THR A 196 -5.16 -2.67 11.44
N TYR A 197 -4.98 -2.15 10.23
CA TYR A 197 -5.18 -0.76 9.85
C TYR A 197 -6.35 -0.69 8.89
N ARG A 198 -7.18 0.34 9.08
CA ARG A 198 -8.33 0.60 8.23
C ARG A 198 -8.36 2.07 7.86
N TRP A 199 -8.35 2.32 6.55
CA TRP A 199 -8.47 3.65 5.95
C TRP A 199 -9.83 3.79 5.27
N GLN A 200 -10.36 5.01 5.28
CA GLN A 200 -11.51 5.37 4.46
C GLN A 200 -11.17 6.60 3.62
N VAL A 201 -11.34 6.47 2.31
CA VAL A 201 -11.11 7.57 1.35
C VAL A 201 -12.38 7.84 0.55
N LYS A 202 -12.46 9.03 -0.05
CA LYS A 202 -13.53 9.33 -1.01
C LYS A 202 -13.36 8.44 -2.25
N PRO A 203 -14.46 8.00 -2.89
CA PRO A 203 -14.38 7.15 -4.08
C PRO A 203 -13.53 7.75 -5.21
N ALA A 204 -13.50 9.08 -5.33
CA ALA A 204 -12.69 9.79 -6.33
C ALA A 204 -11.16 9.60 -6.19
N PHE A 205 -10.67 9.02 -5.09
CA PHE A 205 -9.24 8.79 -4.85
C PHE A 205 -8.84 7.31 -4.86
N ALA A 206 -9.80 6.38 -4.89
CA ALA A 206 -9.51 4.96 -4.71
C ALA A 206 -9.43 4.16 -6.00
N GLY A 207 -10.15 4.59 -7.04
CA GLY A 207 -10.19 3.87 -8.30
C GLY A 207 -10.71 2.44 -8.18
N ASP A 208 -10.25 1.58 -9.09
CA ASP A 208 -10.74 0.21 -9.23
C ASP A 208 -9.79 -0.84 -8.64
N THR A 209 -8.51 -0.51 -8.48
CA THR A 209 -7.50 -1.42 -7.92
C THR A 209 -6.54 -0.70 -6.98
N VAL A 210 -6.03 -1.45 -6.00
CA VAL A 210 -5.09 -0.95 -4.99
C VAL A 210 -3.98 -1.95 -4.71
N VAL A 211 -2.85 -1.47 -4.20
CA VAL A 211 -1.77 -2.30 -3.64
C VAL A 211 -1.48 -1.82 -2.22
N PHE A 212 -1.44 -2.75 -1.27
CA PHE A 212 -1.02 -2.45 0.09
C PHE A 212 0.48 -2.63 0.20
N GLY A 213 1.17 -1.68 0.81
CA GLY A 213 2.61 -1.71 0.99
C GLY A 213 3.02 -1.35 2.43
N ALA A 214 4.24 -1.71 2.79
CA ALA A 214 4.88 -1.18 3.99
C ALA A 214 6.39 -1.16 3.82
N SER A 215 7.06 -0.24 4.48
CA SER A 215 8.51 -0.12 4.42
C SER A 215 9.16 0.13 5.79
N THR A 216 10.39 -0.33 5.93
CA THR A 216 11.25 -0.03 7.07
C THR A 216 12.00 1.28 6.85
N GLU A 217 12.56 1.87 7.91
CA GLU A 217 13.47 3.04 7.81
C GLU A 217 14.66 2.79 6.86
N ALA A 218 15.08 1.52 6.73
CA ALA A 218 16.16 1.11 5.84
C ALA A 218 15.73 0.95 4.37
N GLY A 219 14.45 1.19 4.06
CA GLY A 219 13.90 1.12 2.71
C GLY A 219 13.53 -0.29 2.23
N ALA A 220 13.61 -1.32 3.08
CA ALA A 220 13.06 -2.62 2.73
C ALA A 220 11.54 -2.51 2.62
N GLU A 221 11.00 -2.92 1.47
CA GLU A 221 9.58 -2.79 1.11
C GLU A 221 8.93 -4.17 0.96
N VAL A 222 7.67 -4.24 1.36
CA VAL A 222 6.79 -5.40 1.16
C VAL A 222 5.48 -4.90 0.57
N SER A 223 4.90 -5.69 -0.33
CA SER A 223 3.66 -5.32 -1.02
C SER A 223 2.71 -6.52 -1.14
N SER A 224 1.42 -6.26 -1.13
CA SER A 224 0.40 -7.23 -1.53
C SER A 224 0.41 -7.43 -3.05
N PRO A 225 -0.25 -8.47 -3.57
CA PRO A 225 -0.72 -8.48 -4.94
C PRO A 225 -1.66 -7.29 -5.22
N ILE A 226 -1.99 -7.08 -6.49
CA ILE A 226 -3.03 -6.12 -6.92
C ILE A 226 -4.38 -6.59 -6.37
N VAL A 227 -5.06 -5.72 -5.62
CA VAL A 227 -6.33 -5.99 -4.96
C VAL A 227 -7.43 -5.19 -5.66
N PRO A 228 -8.46 -5.85 -6.22
CA PRO A 228 -9.59 -5.12 -6.80
C PRO A 228 -10.47 -4.50 -5.71
N VAL A 229 -10.94 -3.29 -5.93
CA VAL A 229 -11.98 -2.66 -5.11
C VAL A 229 -13.32 -3.29 -5.46
N ARG A 230 -13.93 -4.00 -4.52
CA ARG A 230 -15.23 -4.68 -4.71
C ARG A 230 -16.34 -3.96 -3.96
N ALA A 231 -17.59 -4.08 -4.41
CA ALA A 231 -18.71 -3.61 -3.63
C ALA A 231 -18.80 -4.39 -2.31
N CYS A 232 -18.99 -3.67 -1.21
CA CYS A 232 -19.64 -4.18 -0.01
C CYS A 232 -21.14 -3.81 -0.10
#